data_AF-A0AAC9RH05-F1
#
_entry.id   AF-A0AAC9RH05-F1
#
_cell.length_a   1.000
_cell.length_b   1.000
_cell.length_c   1.000
_cell.angle_alpha   90.00
_cell.angle_beta   90.00
_cell.angle_gamma   90.00
#
_symmetry.space_group_name_H-M   'P 1'
#
loop_
_entity.id
_entity.type
_entity.pdbx_description
1 polymer ?
#
loop_
_entity_poly.entity_id
_entity_poly.type
_entity_poly.pdbx_seq_one_letter_code
_entity_poly.pdbx_strand_id
1 'polypeptide(L)'
;MCCNDNNHTHEHHHEHTHTHSHDHHHDHDHHHHHDGCCSDDSHLSQDEKTLRVLLVHWINHNRTHQDSFLEWVDKAKNMEKEEVAVHIQKAVEFMEKANEMLIEAKKHM
;
A
#
# COMPACT_ATOMS: atom_id res chain seq x y z
N MET A 1 -10.68 -41.09 53.65
CA MET A 1 -11.52 -39.98 53.18
C MET A 1 -10.64 -38.98 52.45
N CYS A 2 -11.02 -38.73 51.20
CA CYS A 2 -10.86 -37.55 50.33
C CYS A 2 -9.52 -36.78 50.24
N CYS A 3 -9.13 -36.55 48.98
CA CYS A 3 -7.92 -35.93 48.49
C CYS A 3 -7.96 -34.38 48.46
N ASN A 4 -6.76 -33.79 48.43
CA ASN A 4 -6.29 -32.69 47.56
C ASN A 4 -6.93 -31.29 47.67
N ASP A 5 -6.12 -30.28 48.00
CA ASP A 5 -6.37 -28.89 47.59
C ASP A 5 -5.06 -28.17 47.19
N ASN A 6 -4.77 -28.23 45.89
CA ASN A 6 -3.85 -27.33 45.20
C ASN A 6 -4.43 -25.92 45.24
N ASN A 7 -3.76 -24.97 45.91
CA ASN A 7 -4.12 -23.57 45.83
C ASN A 7 -3.60 -22.98 44.50
N HIS A 8 -4.40 -23.11 43.45
CA HIS A 8 -4.16 -22.49 42.15
C HIS A 8 -4.48 -20.99 42.21
N THR A 9 -3.53 -20.17 41.78
CA THR A 9 -3.75 -18.77 41.40
C THR A 9 -4.64 -18.71 40.16
N HIS A 10 -5.79 -18.03 40.27
CA HIS A 10 -6.68 -17.82 39.12
C HIS A 10 -6.37 -16.46 38.48
N GLU A 11 -5.59 -16.48 37.40
CA GLU A 11 -5.55 -15.38 36.44
C GLU A 11 -6.81 -15.44 35.59
N HIS A 12 -7.56 -14.35 35.52
CA HIS A 12 -8.71 -14.22 34.62
C HIS A 12 -8.27 -13.59 33.31
N HIS A 13 -7.75 -14.43 32.41
CA HIS A 13 -7.71 -14.10 30.98
C HIS A 13 -9.14 -14.23 30.43
N HIS A 14 -9.79 -13.09 30.20
CA HIS A 14 -11.00 -13.08 29.37
C HIS A 14 -10.59 -12.83 27.92
N GLU A 15 -10.30 -13.92 27.22
CA GLU A 15 -10.39 -13.94 25.77
C GLU A 15 -11.88 -13.88 25.39
N HIS A 16 -12.28 -12.81 24.74
CA HIS A 16 -13.57 -12.75 24.09
C HIS A 16 -13.47 -13.39 22.71
N THR A 17 -13.72 -14.69 22.65
CA THR A 17 -14.01 -15.41 21.41
C THR A 17 -15.42 -15.07 20.96
N HIS A 18 -15.57 -13.98 20.20
CA HIS A 18 -16.81 -13.74 19.47
C HIS A 18 -16.76 -14.51 18.15
N THR A 19 -17.41 -15.68 18.15
CA THR A 19 -17.73 -16.44 16.95
C THR A 19 -18.84 -15.72 16.18
N HIS A 20 -18.47 -14.77 15.33
CA HIS A 20 -19.36 -14.29 14.29
C HIS A 20 -19.23 -15.19 13.07
N SER A 21 -20.05 -16.24 13.03
CA SER A 21 -20.34 -16.95 11.81
C SER A 21 -21.26 -16.06 10.97
N HIS A 22 -20.65 -15.36 10.02
CA HIS A 22 -21.37 -14.75 8.91
C HIS A 22 -20.83 -15.34 7.63
N ASP A 23 -21.54 -16.36 7.16
CA ASP A 23 -21.41 -16.90 5.83
C ASP A 23 -22.00 -15.87 4.86
N HIS A 24 -21.14 -14.96 4.39
CA HIS A 24 -21.45 -14.07 3.28
C HIS A 24 -20.70 -14.57 2.06
N HIS A 25 -21.26 -15.64 1.49
CA HIS A 25 -21.04 -16.00 0.11
C HIS A 25 -21.60 -14.87 -0.77
N HIS A 26 -20.74 -13.91 -1.07
CA HIS A 26 -20.97 -12.98 -2.17
C HIS A 26 -20.04 -13.39 -3.30
N ASP A 27 -20.52 -14.39 -4.06
CA ASP A 27 -20.06 -14.57 -5.43
C ASP A 27 -20.55 -13.34 -6.21
N HIS A 28 -19.65 -12.36 -6.30
CA HIS A 28 -19.83 -11.22 -7.15
C HIS A 28 -18.75 -11.32 -8.22
N ASP A 29 -19.06 -12.10 -9.25
CA ASP A 29 -18.51 -11.93 -10.59
C ASP A 29 -18.88 -10.52 -11.07
N HIS A 30 -18.11 -9.54 -10.62
CA HIS A 30 -18.14 -8.19 -11.15
C HIS A 30 -17.36 -8.18 -12.45
N HIS A 31 -17.96 -8.78 -13.47
CA HIS A 31 -17.75 -8.39 -14.85
C HIS A 31 -18.08 -6.90 -14.97
N HIS A 32 -17.10 -6.05 -14.75
CA HIS A 32 -17.16 -4.65 -15.13
C HIS A 32 -17.03 -4.56 -16.65
N HIS A 33 -18.11 -4.93 -17.35
CA HIS A 33 -18.33 -4.50 -18.71
C HIS A 33 -18.65 -2.99 -18.62
N HIS A 34 -17.59 -2.18 -18.66
CA HIS A 34 -17.72 -0.75 -18.75
C HIS A 34 -18.18 -0.43 -20.18
N ASP A 35 -19.49 -0.52 -20.40
CA ASP A 35 -20.17 0.07 -21.54
C ASP A 35 -20.12 1.60 -21.36
N GLY A 36 -18.94 2.16 -21.61
CA GLY A 36 -18.67 3.58 -21.59
C GLY A 36 -18.92 4.14 -22.98
N CYS A 37 -20.15 4.60 -23.22
CA CYS A 37 -20.41 5.50 -24.34
C CYS A 37 -19.50 6.73 -24.23
N CYS A 38 -19.03 7.13 -25.42
CA CYS A 38 -18.66 8.49 -25.78
C CYS A 38 -17.33 9.03 -25.21
N SER A 39 -16.22 8.45 -25.65
CA SER A 39 -15.03 9.20 -26.05
C SER A 39 -14.35 8.45 -27.20
N ASP A 40 -13.99 9.20 -28.23
CA ASP A 40 -13.35 8.78 -29.48
C ASP A 40 -11.96 8.18 -29.22
N ASP A 41 -11.93 6.98 -28.64
CA ASP A 41 -10.74 6.23 -28.23
C ASP A 41 -10.88 4.77 -28.73
N SER A 42 -11.42 4.65 -29.95
CA SER A 42 -11.83 3.38 -30.56
C SER A 42 -10.66 2.53 -31.07
N HIS A 43 -9.41 2.96 -30.83
CA HIS A 43 -8.21 2.32 -31.38
C HIS A 43 -7.24 1.79 -30.31
N LEU A 44 -7.43 2.13 -29.03
CA LEU A 44 -6.46 1.79 -27.97
C LEU A 44 -6.89 0.52 -27.24
N SER A 45 -5.91 -0.36 -26.95
CA SER A 45 -6.17 -1.60 -26.25
C SER A 45 -6.58 -1.35 -24.79
N GLN A 46 -7.23 -2.33 -24.16
CA GLN A 46 -7.56 -2.27 -22.74
C GLN A 46 -6.29 -2.09 -21.87
N ASP A 47 -5.20 -2.73 -22.25
CA ASP A 47 -3.90 -2.60 -21.58
C ASP A 47 -3.35 -1.18 -21.70
N GLU A 48 -3.51 -0.54 -22.84
CA GLU A 48 -3.02 0.82 -23.07
C GLU A 48 -3.80 1.85 -22.23
N LYS A 49 -5.12 1.68 -22.14
CA LYS A 49 -5.99 2.49 -21.25
C LYS A 49 -5.59 2.30 -19.80
N THR A 50 -5.32 1.05 -19.40
CA THR A 50 -4.88 0.72 -18.05
C THR A 50 -3.50 1.33 -17.76
N LEU A 51 -2.56 1.22 -18.70
CA LEU A 51 -1.21 1.77 -18.56
C LEU A 51 -1.21 3.30 -18.39
N ARG A 52 -2.07 4.02 -19.12
CA ARG A 52 -2.25 5.47 -18.93
C ARG A 52 -2.62 5.83 -17.50
N VAL A 53 -3.54 5.08 -16.88
CA VAL A 53 -3.96 5.29 -15.49
C VAL A 53 -2.82 4.94 -14.53
N LEU A 54 -2.14 3.80 -14.76
CA LEU A 54 -1.04 3.34 -13.91
C LEU A 54 0.14 4.31 -13.88
N LEU A 55 0.53 4.89 -15.01
CA LEU A 55 1.63 5.86 -15.06
C LEU A 55 1.36 7.08 -14.17
N VAL A 56 0.14 7.61 -14.18
CA VAL A 56 -0.26 8.72 -13.30
C VAL A 56 -0.26 8.29 -11.84
N HIS A 57 -0.80 7.11 -11.56
CA HIS A 57 -0.85 6.56 -10.21
C HIS A 57 0.55 6.37 -9.62
N TRP A 58 1.48 5.75 -10.34
CA TRP A 58 2.85 5.51 -9.88
C TRP A 58 3.62 6.80 -9.59
N ILE A 59 3.52 7.82 -10.47
CA ILE A 59 4.16 9.12 -10.23
C ILE A 59 3.65 9.73 -8.92
N ASN A 60 2.33 9.70 -8.69
CA ASN A 60 1.75 10.26 -7.47
C ASN A 60 2.14 9.46 -6.22
N HIS A 61 2.10 8.13 -6.32
CA HIS A 61 2.44 7.23 -5.21
C HIS A 61 3.92 7.38 -4.80
N ASN A 62 4.82 7.49 -5.79
CA ASN A 62 6.23 7.76 -5.55
C ASN A 62 6.42 9.09 -4.80
N ARG A 63 5.70 10.17 -5.17
CA ARG A 63 5.79 11.45 -4.44
C ARG A 63 5.39 11.29 -2.97
N THR A 64 4.32 10.56 -2.68
CA THR A 64 3.92 10.25 -1.29
C THR A 64 5.01 9.48 -0.53
N HIS A 65 5.69 8.54 -1.19
CA HIS A 65 6.84 7.86 -0.60
C HIS A 65 8.03 8.80 -0.37
N GLN A 66 8.33 9.70 -1.31
CA GLN A 66 9.39 10.70 -1.15
C GLN A 66 9.13 11.59 0.08
N ASP A 67 7.90 12.09 0.25
CA ASP A 67 7.52 12.90 1.40
C ASP A 67 7.75 12.13 2.71
N SER A 68 7.29 10.88 2.76
CA SER A 68 7.50 9.98 3.91
C SER A 68 8.99 9.73 4.18
N PHE A 69 9.79 9.52 3.14
CA PHE A 69 11.23 9.29 3.27
C PHE A 69 11.95 10.53 3.78
N LEU A 70 11.59 11.73 3.33
CA LEU A 70 12.16 12.98 3.84
C LEU A 70 11.89 13.16 5.34
N GLU A 71 10.69 12.84 5.83
CA GLU A 71 10.43 12.83 7.27
C GLU A 71 11.37 11.86 8.02
N TRP A 72 11.68 10.71 7.41
CA TRP A 72 12.58 9.72 7.99
C TRP A 72 14.05 10.10 7.89
N VAL A 73 14.46 10.91 6.91
CA VAL A 73 15.79 11.54 6.88
C VAL A 73 15.97 12.40 8.13
N ASP A 74 14.99 13.25 8.45
CA ASP A 74 15.07 14.13 9.62
C ASP A 74 15.04 13.33 10.93
N LYS A 75 14.16 12.33 11.04
CA LYS A 75 14.13 11.42 12.19
C LYS A 75 15.47 10.68 12.35
N ALA A 76 16.07 10.19 11.26
CA ALA A 76 17.36 9.49 11.30
C ALA A 76 18.50 10.39 11.77
N LYS A 77 18.54 11.65 11.33
CA LYS A 77 19.50 12.66 11.82
C LYS A 77 19.32 12.92 13.31
N ASN A 78 18.08 13.05 13.79
CA ASN A 78 17.79 13.22 15.21
C ASN A 78 18.19 12.02 16.07
N MET A 79 18.28 10.82 15.48
CA MET A 79 18.78 9.60 16.13
C MET A 79 20.30 9.40 15.96
N GLU A 80 21.03 10.40 15.46
CA GLU A 80 22.46 10.34 15.17
C GLU A 80 22.83 9.19 14.20
N LYS A 81 21.90 8.81 13.31
CA LYS A 81 22.09 7.78 12.27
C LYS A 81 22.41 8.41 10.92
N GLU A 82 23.52 9.14 10.85
CA GLU A 82 23.89 9.93 9.67
C GLU A 82 23.97 9.10 8.38
N GLU A 83 24.63 7.94 8.43
CA GLU A 83 24.75 7.07 7.25
C GLU A 83 23.38 6.57 6.77
N VAL A 84 22.46 6.27 7.68
CA VAL A 84 21.09 5.86 7.33
C VAL A 84 20.35 7.02 6.66
N ALA A 85 20.45 8.24 7.22
CA ALA A 85 19.85 9.44 6.66
C ALA A 85 20.35 9.71 5.23
N VAL A 86 21.66 9.55 4.98
CA VAL A 86 22.27 9.69 3.66
C VAL A 86 21.70 8.68 2.66
N HIS A 87 21.54 7.42 3.05
CA HIS A 87 21.01 6.40 2.15
C HIS A 87 19.51 6.58 1.87
N ILE A 88 18.72 7.02 2.85
CA ILE A 88 17.30 7.35 2.65
C ILE A 88 17.18 8.57 1.72
N GLN A 89 18.00 9.60 1.91
CA GLN A 89 18.02 10.77 1.02
C GLN A 89 18.34 10.37 -0.43
N LYS A 90 19.30 9.47 -0.61
CA LYS A 90 19.64 8.94 -1.94
C LYS A 90 18.50 8.13 -2.56
N ALA A 91 17.70 7.43 -1.75
CA ALA A 91 16.50 6.76 -2.23
C ALA A 91 15.45 7.76 -2.75
N VAL A 92 15.30 8.92 -2.09
CA VAL A 92 14.45 10.02 -2.57
C VAL A 92 14.91 10.51 -3.94
N GLU A 93 16.22 10.75 -4.13
CA GLU A 93 16.78 11.18 -5.41
C GLU A 93 16.55 10.16 -6.54
N PHE A 94 16.69 8.86 -6.25
CA PHE A 94 16.41 7.82 -7.24
C PHE A 94 14.94 7.69 -7.57
N MET A 95 14.05 7.93 -6.61
CA MET A 95 12.62 7.96 -6.84
C MET A 95 12.20 9.16 -7.69
N GLU A 96 12.87 10.30 -7.51
CA GLU A 96 12.75 11.48 -8.38
C GLU A 96 13.11 11.15 -9.83
N LYS A 97 14.25 10.49 -10.05
CA LYS A 97 14.66 10.02 -11.40
C LYS A 97 13.68 9.02 -11.99
N ALA A 98 13.14 8.11 -11.17
CA ALA A 98 12.09 7.20 -11.62
C ALA A 98 10.85 7.98 -12.08
N ASN A 99 10.43 9.01 -11.33
CA ASN A 99 9.32 9.87 -11.70
C ASN A 99 9.58 10.63 -13.01
N GLU A 100 10.79 11.15 -13.23
CA GLU A 100 11.17 11.79 -14.50
C GLU A 100 10.99 10.84 -15.67
N MET A 101 11.45 9.58 -15.55
CA MET A 101 11.29 8.58 -16.60
C MET A 101 9.84 8.14 -16.80
N LEU A 102 9.03 8.07 -15.75
CA LEU A 102 7.59 7.78 -15.86
C LEU A 102 6.82 8.93 -16.52
N ILE A 103 7.20 10.18 -16.22
CA ILE A 103 6.66 11.37 -16.90
C ILE A 103 7.03 11.34 -18.37
N GLU A 104 8.28 11.01 -18.70
CA GLU A 104 8.72 10.87 -20.08
C GLU A 104 7.95 9.75 -20.80
N ALA A 105 7.84 8.55 -20.20
CA ALA A 105 7.05 7.46 -20.75
C ALA A 105 5.60 7.87 -21.04
N LYS A 106 4.97 8.63 -20.13
CA LYS A 106 3.62 9.15 -20.31
C LYS A 106 3.47 10.07 -21.53
N LYS A 107 4.52 10.75 -22.00
CA LYS A 107 4.46 11.60 -23.22
C LYS A 107 4.35 10.79 -24.52
N HIS A 108 4.69 9.51 -24.48
CA HIS A 108 4.63 8.59 -25.62
C HIS A 108 3.36 7.71 -25.62
N MET A 109 2.41 8.00 -24.72
CA MET A 109 1.12 7.33 -24.59
C MET A 109 0.02 7.99 -25.43
#